data_AF-A0A059CQP0-F1
#
_entry.id   AF-A0A059CQP0-F1
#
_cell.length_a   1.000
_cell.length_b   1.000
_cell.length_c   1.000
_cell.angle_alpha   90.00
_cell.angle_beta   90.00
_cell.angle_gamma   90.00
#
_symmetry.space_group_name_H-M   'P 1'
#
loop_
_entity.id
_entity.type
_entity.pdbx_description
1 polymer ?
#
loop_
_entity_poly.entity_id
_entity_poly.type
_entity_poly.pdbx_seq_one_letter_code
_entity_poly.pdbx_strand_id
1 'polypeptide(L)'
;MPNGIWSDNLRIGITAILQNRVAPAEKLHALILAESAISVMGEKWLINQVNSPDAREPIPANRCLLLVLESSRVEIAVLLNDMAYLKYEASKSSSFNVDSILSKQRTLAIAFSLIEKIIKLVANMGADEGELIDENTFTKVIHGLNETIGVVLEYLQDSKEHGEKKGDDLLASVRVVGSYLAETPVACKEKFQELLPFMLSIEGNDEPSPFFSVCFLLPMLCQTTMKAEGCQVLASFGGDKAVVECLIKMINTHSYKVEDTDSVFLACDTIMNLLLKKEKLPLSLKEPIYVNLLRTLACWAENSNDPTVTMMASSICSLILDHSSEEALLGYPNFNHSDLHSLCRLIVKSLASNEMDMVDEARADLDLQEIISSGFSRWSHCFPYIKGTVERELGYHM
;
A
#
# COMPACT_ATOMS: atom_id res chain seq x y z
N MET A 1 -19.25 30.07 16.68
CA MET A 1 -18.02 30.86 16.48
C MET A 1 -17.74 30.92 14.98
N PRO A 2 -17.10 31.96 14.43
CA PRO A 2 -16.79 31.98 13.01
C PRO A 2 -15.74 30.90 12.75
N ASN A 3 -16.12 29.82 12.06
CA ASN A 3 -15.36 28.57 12.01
C ASN A 3 -13.98 28.65 11.32
N GLY A 4 -13.60 29.78 10.72
CA GLY A 4 -12.30 29.96 10.04
C GLY A 4 -11.23 30.76 10.80
N ILE A 5 -11.60 31.56 11.81
CA ILE A 5 -10.64 32.48 12.45
C ILE A 5 -9.61 31.73 13.31
N TRP A 6 -10.03 30.68 14.00
CA TRP A 6 -9.15 29.93 14.90
C TRP A 6 -8.13 29.09 14.14
N SER A 7 -8.51 28.49 13.00
CA SER A 7 -7.64 27.64 12.20
C SER A 7 -6.56 28.46 11.49
N ASP A 8 -6.90 29.68 11.06
CA ASP A 8 -5.93 30.64 10.53
C ASP A 8 -4.98 31.13 11.61
N ASN A 9 -5.49 31.50 12.80
CA ASN A 9 -4.64 31.91 13.92
C ASN A 9 -3.69 30.80 14.36
N LEU A 10 -4.17 29.55 14.41
CA LEU A 10 -3.35 28.39 14.74
C LEU A 10 -2.20 28.24 13.74
N ARG A 11 -2.49 28.38 12.44
CA ARG A 11 -1.50 28.31 11.38
C ARG A 11 -0.46 29.43 11.44
N ILE A 12 -0.88 30.66 11.70
CA ILE A 12 0.03 31.79 11.92
C ILE A 12 0.97 31.48 13.09
N GLY A 13 0.41 31.00 14.21
CA GLY A 13 1.18 30.65 15.41
C GLY A 13 2.22 29.55 15.13
N ILE A 14 1.81 28.45 14.49
CA ILE A 14 2.70 27.36 14.10
C ILE A 14 3.82 27.88 13.17
N THR A 15 3.46 28.63 12.14
CA THR A 15 4.42 29.22 11.18
C THR A 15 5.44 30.11 11.90
N ALA A 16 4.98 30.94 12.84
CA ALA A 16 5.87 31.79 13.63
C ALA A 16 6.82 30.98 14.51
N ILE A 17 6.38 29.90 15.14
CA ILE A 17 7.23 29.03 15.96
C ILE A 17 8.27 28.32 15.09
N LEU A 18 7.86 27.68 13.99
CA LEU A 18 8.74 26.89 13.13
C LEU A 18 9.80 27.76 12.41
N GLN A 19 9.45 28.99 12.05
CA GLN A 19 10.37 29.94 11.40
C GLN A 19 11.45 30.48 12.34
N ASN A 20 11.17 30.57 13.64
CA ASN A 20 12.06 31.19 14.60
C ASN A 20 13.05 30.20 15.23
N ARG A 21 14.11 30.76 15.81
CA ARG A 21 15.08 30.01 16.63
C ARG A 21 14.52 29.82 18.04
N VAL A 22 13.54 28.95 18.16
CA VAL A 22 13.00 28.47 19.45
C VAL A 22 13.66 27.14 19.83
N ALA A 23 13.48 26.71 21.08
CA ALA A 23 14.02 25.43 21.53
C ALA A 23 13.31 24.24 20.82
N PRO A 24 13.96 23.06 20.76
CA PRO A 24 13.43 21.90 20.03
C PRO A 24 12.05 21.45 20.50
N ALA A 25 11.78 21.55 21.80
CA ALA A 25 10.50 21.17 22.39
C ALA A 25 9.34 22.01 21.82
N GLU A 26 9.52 23.31 21.65
CA GLU A 26 8.51 24.22 21.10
C GLU A 26 8.23 23.91 19.63
N LYS A 27 9.26 23.57 18.85
CA LYS A 27 9.08 23.13 17.46
C LYS A 27 8.29 21.83 17.40
N LEU A 28 8.60 20.87 18.27
CA LEU A 28 7.85 19.63 18.35
C LEU A 28 6.37 19.88 18.67
N HIS A 29 6.06 20.70 19.69
CA HIS A 29 4.66 21.03 19.99
C HIS A 29 3.95 21.69 18.81
N ALA A 30 4.64 22.54 18.03
CA ALA A 30 4.08 23.12 16.81
C ALA A 30 3.80 22.06 15.73
N LEU A 31 4.67 21.04 15.58
CA LEU A 31 4.44 19.91 14.66
C LEU A 31 3.26 19.04 15.12
N ILE A 32 3.14 18.75 16.42
CA ILE A 32 1.99 18.01 16.97
C ILE A 32 0.68 18.76 16.68
N LEU A 33 0.67 20.07 16.91
CA LEU A 33 -0.50 20.90 16.60
C LEU A 33 -0.81 20.95 15.10
N ALA A 34 0.22 21.01 14.25
CA ALA A 34 0.05 20.95 12.80
C ALA A 34 -0.57 19.62 12.37
N GLU A 35 -0.08 18.50 12.90
CA GLU A 35 -0.60 17.15 12.61
C GLU A 35 -2.08 17.06 12.96
N SER A 36 -2.43 17.49 14.17
CA SER A 36 -3.82 17.48 14.65
C SER A 36 -4.71 18.41 13.82
N ALA A 37 -4.22 19.60 13.44
CA ALA A 37 -4.96 20.53 12.61
C ALA A 37 -5.26 19.94 11.22
N ILE A 38 -4.27 19.30 10.58
CA ILE A 38 -4.45 18.65 9.28
C ILE A 38 -5.41 17.47 9.39
N SER A 39 -5.33 16.68 10.47
CA SER A 39 -6.26 15.56 10.71
C SER A 39 -7.72 16.01 10.86
N VAL A 40 -7.96 17.23 11.35
CA VAL A 40 -9.32 17.80 11.48
C VAL A 40 -9.77 18.53 10.20
N MET A 41 -8.88 19.28 9.56
CA MET A 41 -9.21 20.23 8.50
C MET A 41 -8.91 19.72 7.08
N GLY A 42 -8.22 18.60 6.95
CA GLY A 42 -7.71 18.06 5.68
C GLY A 42 -6.38 18.67 5.25
N GLU A 43 -5.72 18.00 4.31
CA GLU A 43 -4.36 18.31 3.85
C GLU A 43 -4.24 19.69 3.20
N LYS A 44 -5.32 20.15 2.52
CA LYS A 44 -5.40 21.48 1.88
C LYS A 44 -5.22 22.64 2.88
N TRP A 45 -5.39 22.41 4.19
CA TRP A 45 -5.14 23.41 5.23
C TRP A 45 -3.71 23.98 5.22
N LEU A 46 -2.72 23.17 4.80
CA LEU A 46 -1.31 23.59 4.71
C LEU A 46 -1.05 24.71 3.70
N ILE A 47 -1.96 24.91 2.74
CA ILE A 47 -1.78 25.80 1.60
C ILE A 47 -2.88 26.86 1.45
N ASN A 48 -3.82 26.95 2.39
CA ASN A 48 -4.84 28.00 2.33
C ASN A 48 -4.20 29.40 2.42
N GLN A 49 -4.77 30.41 1.78
CA GLN A 49 -4.33 31.78 2.03
C GLN A 49 -4.87 32.27 3.38
N VAL A 50 -4.03 32.92 4.18
CA VAL A 50 -4.46 33.62 5.39
C VAL A 50 -4.63 35.10 5.04
N ASN A 51 -5.88 35.56 4.93
CA ASN A 51 -6.16 36.98 4.78
C ASN A 51 -6.23 37.61 6.18
N SER A 52 -5.09 38.04 6.73
CA SER A 52 -5.09 38.86 7.94
C SER A 52 -5.33 40.33 7.56
N PRO A 53 -6.34 41.01 8.14
CA PRO A 53 -6.60 42.43 7.87
C PRO A 53 -5.48 43.37 8.37
N ASP A 54 -4.57 42.89 9.23
CA ASP A 54 -3.54 43.72 9.89
C ASP A 54 -2.09 43.45 9.40
N ALA A 55 -1.87 42.47 8.50
CA ALA A 55 -0.53 42.16 8.01
C ALA A 55 -0.14 43.03 6.81
N ARG A 56 0.99 43.76 6.89
CA ARG A 56 1.50 44.62 5.80
C ARG A 56 1.93 43.85 4.55
N GLU A 57 2.19 42.54 4.68
CA GLU A 57 2.43 41.61 3.58
C GLU A 57 1.74 40.28 3.91
N PRO A 58 0.99 39.67 2.98
CA PRO A 58 0.39 38.36 3.20
C PRO A 58 1.48 37.30 3.32
N ILE A 59 1.38 36.43 4.34
CA ILE A 59 2.26 35.25 4.44
C ILE A 59 2.00 34.38 3.21
N PRO A 60 3.05 33.98 2.45
CA PRO A 60 2.87 33.12 1.29
C PRO A 60 2.11 31.84 1.68
N ALA A 61 1.11 31.45 0.89
CA ALA A 61 0.18 30.37 1.21
C ALA A 61 0.91 29.02 1.45
N ASN A 62 2.01 28.81 0.75
CA ASN A 62 2.91 27.65 0.83
C ASN A 62 3.89 27.68 2.02
N ARG A 63 3.98 28.78 2.78
CA ARG A 63 5.00 28.94 3.82
C ARG A 63 4.83 27.91 4.94
N CYS A 64 3.59 27.64 5.33
CA CYS A 64 3.28 26.66 6.37
C CYS A 64 3.69 25.25 5.92
N LEU A 65 3.31 24.84 4.71
CA LEU A 65 3.73 23.58 4.09
C LEU A 65 5.24 23.37 4.14
N LEU A 66 6.02 24.34 3.64
CA LEU A 66 7.48 24.21 3.57
C LEU A 66 8.12 24.14 4.96
N LEU A 67 7.63 24.92 5.94
CA LEU A 67 8.18 24.90 7.30
C LEU A 67 7.86 23.59 8.02
N VAL A 68 6.65 23.05 7.84
CA VAL A 68 6.25 21.75 8.39
C VAL A 68 7.11 20.65 7.77
N LEU A 69 7.28 20.64 6.44
CA LEU A 69 8.13 19.66 5.75
C LEU A 69 9.57 19.69 6.28
N GLU A 70 10.21 20.87 6.27
CA GLU A 70 11.61 20.99 6.68
C GLU A 70 11.81 20.64 8.16
N SER A 71 10.88 21.06 9.02
CA SER A 71 10.98 20.78 10.46
C SER A 71 10.75 19.29 10.75
N SER A 72 9.79 18.65 10.09
CA SER A 72 9.57 17.20 10.20
C SER A 72 10.76 16.41 9.68
N ARG A 73 11.36 16.81 8.55
CA ARG A 73 12.56 16.18 7.98
C ARG A 73 13.74 16.19 8.96
N VAL A 74 14.01 17.34 9.58
CA VAL A 74 15.09 17.48 10.58
C VAL A 74 14.80 16.60 11.80
N GLU A 75 13.56 16.61 12.30
CA GLU A 75 13.18 15.80 13.45
C GLU A 75 13.30 14.29 13.15
N ILE A 76 12.86 13.84 11.98
CA ILE A 76 13.02 12.45 11.51
C ILE A 76 14.49 12.05 11.50
N ALA A 77 15.36 12.87 10.91
CA ALA A 77 16.78 12.55 10.83
C ALA A 77 17.43 12.41 12.22
N VAL A 78 17.11 13.31 13.16
CA VAL A 78 17.61 13.25 14.53
C VAL A 78 17.06 12.02 15.26
N LEU A 79 15.75 11.77 15.17
CA LEU A 79 15.12 10.65 15.87
C LEU A 79 15.59 9.30 15.35
N LEU A 80 15.72 9.12 14.03
CA LEU A 80 16.18 7.87 13.46
C LEU A 80 17.63 7.59 13.82
N ASN A 81 18.50 8.60 13.80
CA ASN A 81 19.89 8.47 14.24
C ASN A 81 19.98 8.09 15.74
N ASP A 82 19.22 8.77 16.59
CA ASP A 82 19.16 8.45 18.02
C ASP A 82 18.63 7.02 18.26
N MET A 83 17.60 6.62 17.50
CA MET A 83 17.01 5.29 17.59
C MET A 83 17.97 4.19 17.13
N ALA A 84 18.71 4.41 16.04
CA ALA A 84 19.76 3.51 15.57
C ALA A 84 20.83 3.31 16.64
N TYR A 85 21.35 4.41 17.20
CA TYR A 85 22.32 4.36 18.29
C TYR A 85 21.79 3.60 19.51
N LEU A 86 20.57 3.91 19.96
CA LEU A 86 19.96 3.27 21.13
C LEU A 86 19.74 1.77 20.92
N LYS A 87 19.35 1.36 19.71
CA LYS A 87 19.06 -0.04 19.38
C LYS A 87 20.32 -0.86 19.14
N TYR A 88 21.31 -0.33 18.42
CA TYR A 88 22.41 -1.15 17.90
C TYR A 88 23.72 -0.99 18.68
N GLU A 89 23.93 0.16 19.33
CA GLU A 89 25.12 0.45 20.11
C GLU A 89 24.85 0.44 21.61
N ALA A 90 23.88 1.24 22.08
CA ALA A 90 23.66 1.44 23.51
C ALA A 90 22.97 0.25 24.19
N SER A 91 22.21 -0.57 23.46
CA SER A 91 21.59 -1.81 23.97
C SER A 91 22.61 -2.84 24.49
N LYS A 92 23.87 -2.73 24.04
CA LYS A 92 25.00 -3.54 24.53
C LYS A 92 25.57 -3.03 25.86
N SER A 93 25.08 -1.91 26.38
CA SER A 93 25.50 -1.27 27.63
C SER A 93 24.36 -1.24 28.65
N SER A 94 24.70 -1.20 29.95
CA SER A 94 23.73 -1.31 31.06
C SER A 94 22.78 -0.11 31.25
N SER A 95 22.80 0.88 30.35
CA SER A 95 22.01 2.12 30.43
C SER A 95 20.80 2.17 29.49
N PHE A 96 20.33 1.02 29.00
CA PHE A 96 19.18 0.95 28.10
C PHE A 96 17.88 1.40 28.80
N ASN A 97 17.28 2.49 28.32
CA ASN A 97 16.02 3.03 28.87
C ASN A 97 14.89 2.90 27.84
N VAL A 98 13.97 1.96 28.11
CA VAL A 98 12.81 1.65 27.26
C VAL A 98 11.87 2.86 27.11
N ASP A 99 11.66 3.64 28.18
CA ASP A 99 10.76 4.79 28.15
C ASP A 99 11.26 5.90 27.20
N SER A 100 12.59 6.05 27.09
CA SER A 100 13.22 6.98 26.15
C SER A 100 12.91 6.58 24.70
N ILE A 101 13.02 5.29 24.37
CA ILE A 101 12.73 4.75 23.03
C ILE A 101 11.26 4.95 22.67
N LEU A 102 10.35 4.57 23.58
CA LEU A 102 8.91 4.72 23.35
C LEU A 102 8.51 6.20 23.13
N SER A 103 9.13 7.12 23.88
CA SER A 103 8.87 8.56 23.68
C SER A 103 9.34 9.03 22.29
N LYS A 104 10.53 8.59 21.84
CA LYS A 104 11.07 8.92 20.51
C LYS A 104 10.25 8.31 19.39
N GLN A 105 9.77 7.07 19.54
CA GLN A 105 8.88 6.42 18.57
C GLN A 105 7.56 7.18 18.41
N ARG A 106 6.97 7.69 19.49
CA ARG A 106 5.75 8.53 19.42
C ARG A 106 6.01 9.81 18.64
N THR A 107 7.12 10.49 18.90
CA THR A 107 7.52 11.69 18.17
C THR A 107 7.75 11.39 16.69
N LEU A 108 8.43 10.28 16.38
CA LEU A 108 8.70 9.84 15.02
C LEU A 108 7.41 9.54 14.27
N ALA A 109 6.45 8.86 14.91
CA ALA A 109 5.14 8.58 14.33
C ALA A 109 4.37 9.86 13.94
N ILE A 110 4.47 10.92 14.75
CA ILE A 110 3.87 12.22 14.44
C ILE A 110 4.56 12.86 13.22
N ALA A 111 5.89 12.83 13.18
CA ALA A 111 6.63 13.36 12.04
C ALA A 111 6.35 12.57 10.75
N PHE A 112 6.28 11.24 10.80
CA PHE A 112 5.88 10.41 9.67
C PHE A 112 4.43 10.68 9.24
N SER A 113 3.48 10.83 10.17
CA SER A 113 2.09 11.21 9.85
C SER A 113 2.04 12.53 9.06
N LEU A 114 2.84 13.52 9.45
CA LEU A 114 2.97 14.78 8.71
C LEU A 114 3.51 14.58 7.29
N ILE A 115 4.54 13.74 7.12
CA ILE A 115 5.10 13.42 5.81
C ILE A 115 4.06 12.72 4.92
N GLU A 116 3.35 11.71 5.44
CA GLU A 116 2.28 11.02 4.70
C GLU A 116 1.16 11.98 4.27
N LYS A 117 0.74 12.89 5.15
CA LYS A 117 -0.24 13.93 4.82
C LYS A 117 0.25 14.89 3.74
N ILE A 118 1.54 15.22 3.73
CA ILE A 118 2.16 16.03 2.66
C ILE A 118 2.22 15.24 1.36
N ILE A 119 2.57 13.94 1.39
CA ILE A 119 2.55 13.06 0.22
C ILE A 119 1.13 13.03 -0.38
N LYS A 120 0.12 12.83 0.46
CA LYS A 120 -1.29 12.84 0.04
C LYS A 120 -1.75 14.19 -0.52
N LEU A 121 -1.27 15.30 0.05
CA LEU A 121 -1.51 16.62 -0.53
C LEU A 121 -0.95 16.70 -1.96
N VAL A 122 0.29 16.24 -2.15
CA VAL A 122 0.98 16.23 -3.44
C VAL A 122 0.28 15.35 -4.47
N ALA A 123 -0.11 14.14 -4.08
CA ALA A 123 -0.85 13.20 -4.94
C ALA A 123 -2.16 13.81 -5.46
N ASN A 124 -2.96 14.40 -4.56
CA ASN A 124 -4.27 14.96 -4.92
C ASN A 124 -4.17 16.23 -5.79
N MET A 125 -3.03 16.92 -5.82
CA MET A 125 -2.85 18.10 -6.67
C MET A 125 -2.75 17.77 -8.17
N GLY A 126 -2.39 16.53 -8.53
CA GLY A 126 -2.37 16.11 -9.93
C GLY A 126 -3.76 15.84 -10.53
N ALA A 127 -4.78 15.74 -9.68
CA ALA A 127 -6.14 15.31 -10.07
C ALA A 127 -7.16 16.47 -10.18
N ASP A 128 -6.97 17.58 -9.46
CA ASP A 128 -7.84 18.77 -9.50
C ASP A 128 -7.26 19.81 -10.49
N GLU A 129 -8.03 20.27 -11.49
CA GLU A 129 -7.65 21.24 -12.55
C GLU A 129 -7.33 22.69 -12.06
N GLY A 130 -6.93 22.87 -10.80
CA GLY A 130 -6.51 24.16 -10.25
C GLY A 130 -5.20 24.05 -9.47
N GLU A 131 -4.11 24.57 -10.05
CA GLU A 131 -2.81 24.66 -9.37
C GLU A 131 -2.91 25.63 -8.16
N LEU A 132 -3.03 25.06 -6.95
CA LEU A 132 -3.00 25.81 -5.69
C LEU A 132 -1.56 26.17 -5.25
N ILE A 133 -0.54 25.54 -5.86
CA ILE A 133 0.88 25.68 -5.52
C ILE A 133 1.69 25.98 -6.79
N ASP A 134 2.61 26.94 -6.73
CA ASP A 134 3.53 27.23 -7.84
C ASP A 134 4.55 26.10 -8.05
N GLU A 135 4.99 25.91 -9.30
CA GLU A 135 5.96 24.87 -9.72
C GLU A 135 7.26 24.86 -8.88
N ASN A 136 7.75 26.04 -8.47
CA ASN A 136 8.95 26.14 -7.65
C ASN A 136 8.72 25.64 -6.22
N THR A 137 7.53 25.83 -5.66
CA THR A 137 7.15 25.23 -4.38
C THR A 137 6.97 23.73 -4.50
N PHE A 138 6.31 23.25 -5.55
CA PHE A 138 6.17 21.81 -5.81
C PHE A 138 7.55 21.14 -5.87
N THR A 139 8.49 21.72 -6.61
CA THR A 139 9.87 21.24 -6.70
C THR A 139 10.55 21.16 -5.33
N LYS A 140 10.38 22.17 -4.47
CA LYS A 140 10.92 22.15 -3.10
C LYS A 140 10.30 21.06 -2.24
N VAL A 141 8.99 20.84 -2.36
CA VAL A 141 8.29 19.79 -1.63
C VAL A 141 8.80 18.41 -2.06
N ILE A 142 8.88 18.14 -3.36
CA ILE A 142 9.44 16.89 -3.88
C ILE A 142 10.89 16.69 -3.45
N HIS A 143 11.70 17.75 -3.46
CA HIS A 143 13.08 17.66 -2.99
C HIS A 143 13.17 17.29 -1.50
N GLY A 144 12.41 17.98 -0.63
CA GLY A 144 12.38 17.68 0.80
C GLY A 144 11.83 16.29 1.12
N LEU A 145 10.84 15.81 0.36
CA LEU A 145 10.34 14.43 0.47
C LEU A 145 11.41 13.41 0.07
N ASN A 146 12.10 13.61 -1.05
CA ASN A 146 13.19 12.73 -1.48
C ASN A 146 14.31 12.65 -0.44
N GLU A 147 14.73 13.78 0.13
CA GLU A 147 15.72 13.78 1.21
C GLU A 147 15.23 13.03 2.45
N THR A 148 13.98 13.26 2.85
CA THR A 148 13.39 12.58 4.02
C THR A 148 13.35 11.06 3.81
N ILE A 149 12.86 10.61 2.66
CA ILE A 149 12.79 9.20 2.30
C ILE A 149 14.19 8.59 2.16
N GLY A 150 15.17 9.36 1.64
CA GLY A 150 16.57 8.96 1.60
C GLY A 150 17.10 8.56 2.98
N VAL A 151 16.86 9.40 4.00
CA VAL A 151 17.24 9.14 5.40
C VAL A 151 16.50 7.94 5.98
N VAL A 152 15.20 7.79 5.71
CA VAL A 152 14.43 6.62 6.17
C VAL A 152 14.96 5.33 5.55
N LEU A 153 15.36 5.34 4.27
CA LEU A 153 16.00 4.20 3.62
C LEU A 153 17.41 3.90 4.17
N GLU A 154 18.17 4.91 4.64
CA GLU A 154 19.43 4.68 5.36
C GLU A 154 19.19 3.97 6.68
N TYR A 155 18.16 4.39 7.42
CA TYR A 155 17.77 3.72 8.67
C TYR A 155 17.39 2.25 8.44
N LEU A 156 16.56 1.97 7.43
CA LEU A 156 16.19 0.60 7.06
C LEU A 156 17.39 -0.25 6.62
N GLN A 157 18.35 0.35 5.90
CA GLN A 157 19.59 -0.32 5.53
C GLN A 157 20.44 -0.66 6.75
N ASP A 158 20.58 0.26 7.69
CA ASP A 158 21.30 0.03 8.95
C ASP A 158 20.65 -1.11 9.76
N SER A 159 19.31 -1.14 9.83
CA SER A 159 18.58 -2.24 10.45
C SER A 159 18.83 -3.60 9.78
N LYS A 160 18.87 -3.62 8.43
CA LYS A 160 19.18 -4.82 7.64
C LYS A 160 20.58 -5.34 7.94
N GLU A 161 21.58 -4.45 8.02
CA GLU A 161 22.97 -4.80 8.32
C GLU A 161 23.13 -5.35 9.74
N HIS A 162 22.32 -4.86 10.69
CA HIS A 162 22.28 -5.37 12.05
C HIS A 162 21.40 -6.62 12.23
N GLY A 163 20.70 -7.08 11.19
CA GLY A 163 19.79 -8.23 11.24
C GLY A 163 18.49 -7.97 12.02
N GLU A 164 18.15 -6.71 12.25
CA GLU A 164 17.01 -6.27 13.06
C GLU A 164 15.80 -6.03 12.18
N LYS A 165 14.85 -6.96 12.19
CA LYS A 165 13.65 -6.92 11.34
C LYS A 165 12.35 -6.65 12.09
N LYS A 166 12.39 -6.49 13.41
CA LYS A 166 11.20 -6.36 14.26
C LYS A 166 11.15 -5.01 14.96
N GLY A 167 10.05 -4.29 14.82
CA GLY A 167 9.83 -3.02 15.51
C GLY A 167 8.82 -2.10 14.81
N ASP A 168 7.98 -1.43 15.60
CA ASP A 168 6.95 -0.54 15.05
C ASP A 168 7.53 0.68 14.33
N ASP A 169 8.72 1.13 14.71
CA ASP A 169 9.45 2.17 13.98
C ASP A 169 9.95 1.72 12.61
N LEU A 170 10.37 0.45 12.47
CA LEU A 170 10.72 -0.15 11.18
C LEU A 170 9.48 -0.27 10.32
N LEU A 171 8.38 -0.76 10.90
CA LEU A 171 7.10 -0.88 10.21
C LEU A 171 6.57 0.49 9.74
N ALA A 172 6.64 1.51 10.59
CA ALA A 172 6.26 2.88 10.24
C ALA A 172 7.18 3.47 9.16
N SER A 173 8.47 3.12 9.19
CA SER A 173 9.44 3.49 8.13
C SER A 173 9.08 2.85 6.79
N VAL A 174 8.72 1.55 6.77
CA VAL A 174 8.23 0.87 5.56
C VAL A 174 6.96 1.56 5.03
N ARG A 175 6.05 1.92 5.93
CA ARG A 175 4.79 2.57 5.57
C ARG A 175 5.00 3.92 4.87
N VAL A 176 5.79 4.82 5.45
CA VAL A 176 6.04 6.14 4.85
C VAL A 176 6.80 6.04 3.52
N VAL A 177 7.75 5.10 3.40
CA VAL A 177 8.44 4.82 2.14
C VAL A 177 7.48 4.27 1.10
N GLY A 178 6.64 3.29 1.46
CA GLY A 178 5.64 2.70 0.58
C GLY A 178 4.64 3.73 0.06
N SER A 179 4.14 4.60 0.95
CA SER A 179 3.26 5.70 0.59
C SER A 179 3.91 6.67 -0.41
N TYR A 180 5.17 7.06 -0.21
CA TYR A 180 5.85 7.96 -1.13
C TYR A 180 6.10 7.33 -2.51
N LEU A 181 6.57 6.09 -2.52
CA LEU A 181 6.93 5.39 -3.76
C LEU A 181 5.72 4.95 -4.58
N ALA A 182 4.53 4.85 -3.96
CA ALA A 182 3.29 4.67 -4.70
C ALA A 182 3.03 5.85 -5.66
N GLU A 183 3.34 7.06 -5.22
CA GLU A 183 3.18 8.29 -6.01
C GLU A 183 4.40 8.57 -6.90
N THR A 184 5.60 8.19 -6.46
CA THR A 184 6.86 8.44 -7.18
C THR A 184 7.67 7.14 -7.37
N PRO A 185 7.21 6.18 -8.19
CA PRO A 185 7.79 4.83 -8.28
C PRO A 185 9.21 4.76 -8.87
N VAL A 186 9.70 5.87 -9.43
CA VAL A 186 11.07 5.97 -9.96
C VAL A 186 12.05 6.62 -8.97
N ALA A 187 11.56 7.22 -7.89
CA ALA A 187 12.43 7.81 -6.86
C ALA A 187 13.20 6.70 -6.14
N CYS A 188 14.49 6.94 -5.87
CA CYS A 188 15.36 6.04 -5.12
C CYS A 188 15.38 4.58 -5.64
N LYS A 189 15.08 4.36 -6.93
CA LYS A 189 14.80 3.02 -7.50
C LYS A 189 15.85 1.97 -7.15
N GLU A 190 17.13 2.28 -7.30
CA GLU A 190 18.22 1.32 -7.06
C GLU A 190 18.27 0.89 -5.59
N LYS A 191 18.33 1.87 -4.67
CA LYS A 191 18.38 1.63 -3.22
C LYS A 191 17.13 0.89 -2.73
N PHE A 192 15.97 1.28 -3.24
CA PHE A 192 14.71 0.63 -2.89
C PHE A 192 14.66 -0.82 -3.37
N GLN A 193 15.05 -1.11 -4.62
CA GLN A 193 15.03 -2.47 -5.16
C GLN A 193 15.92 -3.43 -4.34
N GLU A 194 17.06 -2.95 -3.84
CA GLU A 194 17.94 -3.74 -2.97
C GLU A 194 17.35 -3.99 -1.56
N LEU A 195 16.57 -3.02 -1.06
CA LEU A 195 15.95 -3.08 0.26
C LEU A 195 14.59 -3.79 0.27
N LEU A 196 13.91 -3.90 -0.88
CA LEU A 196 12.56 -4.43 -0.97
C LEU A 196 12.38 -5.83 -0.32
N PRO A 197 13.28 -6.82 -0.51
CA PRO A 197 13.16 -8.10 0.17
C PRO A 197 13.18 -7.96 1.70
N PHE A 198 14.03 -7.07 2.22
CA PHE A 198 14.11 -6.80 3.65
C PHE A 198 12.85 -6.08 4.14
N MET A 199 12.37 -5.07 3.40
CA MET A 199 11.15 -4.34 3.75
C MET A 199 9.93 -5.25 3.84
N LEU A 200 9.77 -6.20 2.91
CA LEU A 200 8.70 -7.19 2.94
C LEU A 200 8.83 -8.22 4.07
N SER A 201 9.99 -8.28 4.74
CA SER A 201 10.24 -9.18 5.87
C SER A 201 10.10 -8.52 7.25
N ILE A 202 9.89 -7.19 7.29
CA ILE A 202 9.77 -6.44 8.53
C ILE A 202 8.46 -6.78 9.24
N GLU A 203 8.53 -6.92 10.56
CA GLU A 203 7.40 -7.25 11.43
C GLU A 203 7.18 -6.13 12.46
N GLY A 204 5.91 -5.80 12.72
CA GLY A 204 5.56 -5.01 13.91
C GLY A 204 5.90 -5.74 15.21
N ASN A 205 5.97 -5.02 16.33
CA ASN A 205 6.29 -5.61 17.64
C ASN A 205 5.31 -6.73 18.02
N ASP A 206 4.02 -6.49 17.81
CA ASP A 206 2.94 -7.42 18.15
C ASP A 206 2.57 -8.36 16.99
N GLU A 207 3.32 -8.32 15.88
CA GLU A 207 2.99 -9.05 14.67
C GLU A 207 3.67 -10.42 14.63
N PRO A 208 2.94 -11.51 14.32
CA PRO A 208 3.53 -12.85 14.22
C PRO A 208 4.14 -13.16 12.85
N SER A 209 3.91 -12.31 11.85
CA SER A 209 4.32 -12.47 10.45
C SER A 209 4.43 -11.08 9.82
N PRO A 210 5.17 -10.85 8.73
CA PRO A 210 5.34 -9.51 8.13
C PRO A 210 4.13 -9.07 7.27
N PHE A 211 2.92 -9.12 7.81
CA PHE A 211 1.69 -8.84 7.06
C PHE A 211 1.47 -7.34 6.83
N PHE A 212 1.61 -6.50 7.86
CA PHE A 212 1.41 -5.06 7.71
C PHE A 212 2.43 -4.42 6.78
N SER A 213 3.68 -4.86 6.82
CA SER A 213 4.72 -4.39 5.89
C SER A 213 4.35 -4.66 4.45
N VAL A 214 3.81 -5.86 4.15
CA VAL A 214 3.32 -6.18 2.80
C VAL A 214 2.12 -5.31 2.45
N CYS A 215 1.13 -5.16 3.34
CA CYS A 215 -0.04 -4.30 3.12
C CYS A 215 0.35 -2.87 2.76
N PHE A 216 1.27 -2.26 3.52
CA PHE A 216 1.71 -0.89 3.28
C PHE A 216 2.50 -0.72 1.98
N LEU A 217 3.09 -1.78 1.45
CA LEU A 217 3.80 -1.76 0.18
C LEU A 217 2.90 -2.08 -1.03
N LEU A 218 1.68 -2.60 -0.82
CA LEU A 218 0.77 -2.98 -1.92
C LEU A 218 0.52 -1.85 -2.95
N PRO A 219 0.26 -0.59 -2.56
CA PRO A 219 0.05 0.48 -3.55
C PRO A 219 1.23 0.64 -4.50
N MET A 220 2.45 0.65 -3.96
CA MET A 220 3.68 0.75 -4.74
C MET A 220 3.97 -0.52 -5.54
N LEU A 221 3.74 -1.71 -4.97
CA LEU A 221 3.92 -2.98 -5.67
C LEU A 221 2.98 -3.09 -6.87
N CYS A 222 1.73 -2.65 -6.73
CA CYS A 222 0.76 -2.61 -7.82
C CYS A 222 1.30 -1.74 -8.98
N GLN A 223 1.72 -0.51 -8.69
CA GLN A 223 2.32 0.40 -9.69
C GLN A 223 3.58 -0.17 -10.34
N THR A 224 4.47 -0.77 -9.54
CA THR A 224 5.74 -1.31 -10.02
C THR A 224 5.53 -2.53 -10.92
N THR A 225 4.57 -3.39 -10.59
CA THR A 225 4.26 -4.63 -11.34
C THR A 225 3.44 -4.38 -12.62
N MET A 226 2.99 -3.16 -12.89
CA MET A 226 2.48 -2.80 -14.21
C MET A 226 3.53 -3.07 -15.30
N LYS A 227 4.83 -2.91 -14.99
CA LYS A 227 5.96 -3.17 -15.89
C LYS A 227 6.55 -4.56 -15.66
N ALA A 228 7.03 -5.18 -16.74
CA ALA A 228 7.62 -6.52 -16.68
C ALA A 228 8.89 -6.57 -15.80
N GLU A 229 9.70 -5.51 -15.81
CA GLU A 229 10.89 -5.42 -14.97
C GLU A 229 10.52 -5.44 -13.48
N GLY A 230 9.43 -4.78 -13.09
CA GLY A 230 8.94 -4.78 -11.72
C GLY A 230 8.48 -6.16 -11.26
N CYS A 231 7.75 -6.88 -12.12
CA CYS A 231 7.38 -8.27 -11.87
C CYS A 231 8.61 -9.18 -11.72
N GLN A 232 9.63 -9.00 -12.55
CA GLN A 232 10.87 -9.79 -12.48
C GLN A 232 11.61 -9.56 -11.17
N VAL A 233 11.74 -8.31 -10.74
CA VAL A 233 12.36 -7.97 -9.45
C VAL A 233 11.59 -8.65 -8.32
N LEU A 234 10.26 -8.49 -8.25
CA LEU A 234 9.45 -9.06 -7.19
C LEU A 234 9.52 -10.60 -7.14
N ALA A 235 9.44 -11.27 -8.29
CA ALA A 235 9.52 -12.74 -8.38
C ALA A 235 10.93 -13.29 -8.05
N SER A 236 12.00 -12.51 -8.28
CA SER A 236 13.39 -12.98 -8.11
C SER A 236 13.75 -13.38 -6.68
N PHE A 237 13.05 -12.86 -5.68
CA PHE A 237 13.24 -13.16 -4.26
C PHE A 237 12.00 -13.78 -3.61
N GLY A 238 10.99 -14.20 -4.39
CA GLY A 238 9.77 -14.81 -3.89
C GLY A 238 8.73 -13.84 -3.31
N GLY A 239 8.80 -12.56 -3.68
CA GLY A 239 7.84 -11.56 -3.20
C GLY A 239 6.41 -11.77 -3.71
N ASP A 240 6.22 -12.51 -4.81
CA ASP A 240 4.91 -12.99 -5.27
C ASP A 240 4.19 -13.78 -4.16
N LYS A 241 4.92 -14.64 -3.45
CA LYS A 241 4.36 -15.47 -2.37
C LYS A 241 3.94 -14.61 -1.18
N ALA A 242 4.74 -13.60 -0.84
CA ALA A 242 4.40 -12.67 0.24
C ALA A 242 3.09 -11.92 -0.05
N VAL A 243 2.88 -11.49 -1.30
CA VAL A 243 1.63 -10.83 -1.73
C VAL A 243 0.45 -11.82 -1.68
N VAL A 244 0.63 -13.07 -2.14
CA VAL A 244 -0.41 -14.10 -2.08
C VAL A 244 -0.79 -14.43 -0.63
N GLU A 245 0.18 -14.62 0.26
CA GLU A 245 -0.04 -14.84 1.69
C GLU A 245 -0.78 -13.67 2.34
N CYS A 246 -0.39 -12.45 1.99
CA CYS A 246 -1.05 -11.23 2.43
C CYS A 246 -2.52 -11.19 1.99
N LEU A 247 -2.81 -11.44 0.70
CA LEU A 247 -4.17 -11.50 0.18
C LEU A 247 -5.03 -12.56 0.88
N ILE A 248 -4.50 -13.77 1.04
CA ILE A 248 -5.19 -14.85 1.74
C ILE A 248 -5.51 -14.45 3.18
N LYS A 249 -4.55 -13.85 3.88
CA LYS A 249 -4.72 -13.40 5.27
C LYS A 249 -5.75 -12.29 5.36
N MET A 250 -5.69 -11.28 4.47
CA MET A 250 -6.70 -10.22 4.38
C MET A 250 -8.09 -10.86 4.26
N ILE A 251 -8.37 -11.59 3.18
CA ILE A 251 -9.68 -12.20 2.94
C ILE A 251 -10.18 -13.02 4.13
N ASN A 252 -9.33 -13.85 4.75
CA ASN A 252 -9.73 -14.71 5.87
C ASN A 252 -9.98 -13.95 7.19
N THR A 253 -9.30 -12.82 7.40
CA THR A 253 -9.48 -11.98 8.61
C THR A 253 -10.63 -10.98 8.50
N HIS A 254 -11.21 -10.78 7.31
CA HIS A 254 -12.28 -9.80 7.05
C HIS A 254 -13.63 -10.16 7.69
N SER A 255 -13.67 -10.08 9.01
CA SER A 255 -14.88 -9.74 9.76
C SER A 255 -14.99 -8.20 9.82
N TYR A 256 -15.64 -7.61 8.82
CA TYR A 256 -16.34 -6.32 8.86
C TYR A 256 -15.57 -5.04 9.26
N LYS A 257 -14.59 -4.59 8.45
CA LYS A 257 -14.24 -3.16 8.36
C LYS A 257 -14.12 -2.72 6.90
N VAL A 258 -14.89 -1.71 6.52
CA VAL A 258 -15.06 -1.20 5.16
C VAL A 258 -13.80 -0.46 4.64
N GLU A 259 -12.82 -0.17 5.50
CA GLU A 259 -11.61 0.58 5.15
C GLU A 259 -10.49 -0.27 4.51
N ASP A 260 -10.61 -1.61 4.48
CA ASP A 260 -9.54 -2.51 3.98
C ASP A 260 -9.79 -3.07 2.56
N THR A 261 -10.91 -2.73 1.90
CA THR A 261 -11.24 -3.26 0.57
C THR A 261 -10.23 -2.86 -0.50
N ASP A 262 -9.70 -1.64 -0.43
CA ASP A 262 -8.76 -1.12 -1.42
C ASP A 262 -7.45 -1.92 -1.40
N SER A 263 -6.99 -2.32 -0.21
CA SER A 263 -5.79 -3.16 -0.07
C SER A 263 -5.98 -4.55 -0.68
N VAL A 264 -7.18 -5.14 -0.54
CA VAL A 264 -7.51 -6.42 -1.18
C VAL A 264 -7.43 -6.31 -2.69
N PHE A 265 -8.00 -5.26 -3.29
CA PHE A 265 -7.93 -5.05 -4.74
C PHE A 265 -6.50 -4.78 -5.22
N LEU A 266 -5.70 -3.98 -4.50
CA LEU A 266 -4.29 -3.75 -4.83
C LEU A 266 -3.46 -5.05 -4.82
N ALA A 267 -3.72 -5.96 -3.88
CA ALA A 267 -3.09 -7.27 -3.86
C ALA A 267 -3.55 -8.14 -5.03
N CYS A 268 -4.85 -8.13 -5.34
CA CYS A 268 -5.38 -8.81 -6.53
C CYS A 268 -4.74 -8.31 -7.82
N ASP A 269 -4.64 -6.99 -8.02
CA ASP A 269 -4.02 -6.36 -9.18
C ASP A 269 -2.53 -6.73 -9.28
N THR A 270 -1.82 -6.70 -8.16
CA THR A 270 -0.40 -7.10 -8.10
C THR A 270 -0.22 -8.56 -8.53
N ILE A 271 -1.08 -9.47 -8.05
CA ILE A 271 -1.06 -10.89 -8.42
C ILE A 271 -1.43 -11.07 -9.90
N MET A 272 -2.47 -10.37 -10.39
CA MET A 272 -2.84 -10.41 -11.80
C MET A 272 -1.71 -9.93 -12.70
N ASN A 273 -1.04 -8.84 -12.34
CA ASN A 273 0.10 -8.31 -13.06
C ASN A 273 1.24 -9.35 -13.19
N LEU A 274 1.51 -10.09 -12.11
CA LEU A 274 2.48 -11.19 -12.10
C LEU A 274 2.03 -12.35 -12.99
N LEU A 275 0.79 -12.81 -12.85
CA LEU A 275 0.25 -13.96 -13.58
C LEU A 275 0.16 -13.71 -15.10
N LEU A 276 -0.27 -12.50 -15.50
CA LEU A 276 -0.34 -12.09 -16.91
C LEU A 276 1.06 -12.05 -17.56
N LYS A 277 2.11 -11.84 -16.78
CA LYS A 277 3.50 -11.75 -17.26
C LYS A 277 4.33 -13.01 -16.95
N LYS A 278 3.71 -14.09 -16.46
CA LYS A 278 4.39 -15.30 -15.95
C LYS A 278 5.39 -15.95 -16.91
N GLU A 279 5.17 -15.87 -18.23
CA GLU A 279 6.07 -16.49 -19.21
C GLU A 279 7.49 -15.91 -19.16
N LYS A 280 7.63 -14.69 -18.63
CA LYS A 280 8.91 -13.98 -18.46
C LYS A 280 9.42 -14.04 -17.01
N LEU A 281 8.77 -14.81 -16.14
CA LEU A 281 9.01 -14.83 -14.70
C LEU A 281 9.30 -16.24 -14.18
N PRO A 282 10.15 -16.38 -13.14
CA PRO A 282 10.42 -17.66 -12.51
C PRO A 282 9.30 -18.07 -11.51
N LEU A 283 8.02 -17.96 -11.89
CA LEU A 283 6.89 -18.27 -11.00
C LEU A 283 6.60 -19.78 -10.97
N SER A 284 6.44 -20.34 -9.77
CA SER A 284 6.06 -21.73 -9.56
C SER A 284 4.61 -21.83 -9.07
N LEU A 285 3.66 -21.89 -10.01
CA LEU A 285 2.22 -21.95 -9.71
C LEU A 285 1.74 -23.31 -9.16
N LYS A 286 2.64 -24.28 -9.02
CA LYS A 286 2.37 -25.61 -8.44
C LYS A 286 2.53 -25.65 -6.92
N GLU A 287 2.88 -24.53 -6.30
CA GLU A 287 3.06 -24.50 -4.85
C GLU A 287 1.71 -24.52 -4.11
N PRO A 288 1.63 -25.15 -2.92
CA PRO A 288 0.39 -25.25 -2.15
C PRO A 288 -0.28 -23.90 -1.83
N ILE A 289 0.50 -22.82 -1.80
CA ILE A 289 0.01 -21.46 -1.57
C ILE A 289 -0.99 -21.00 -2.64
N TYR A 290 -0.77 -21.37 -3.91
CA TYR A 290 -1.67 -21.00 -5.02
C TYR A 290 -2.96 -21.83 -5.00
N VAL A 291 -2.89 -23.08 -4.54
CA VAL A 291 -4.10 -23.91 -4.30
C VAL A 291 -4.92 -23.33 -3.15
N ASN A 292 -4.26 -22.88 -2.08
CA ASN A 292 -4.94 -22.19 -0.99
C ASN A 292 -5.56 -20.87 -1.46
N LEU A 293 -4.88 -20.12 -2.33
CA LEU A 293 -5.42 -18.90 -2.93
C LEU A 293 -6.69 -19.18 -3.73
N LEU A 294 -6.71 -20.21 -4.59
CA LEU A 294 -7.92 -20.60 -5.35
C LEU A 294 -9.11 -20.82 -4.43
N ARG A 295 -8.92 -21.58 -3.35
CA ARG A 295 -9.97 -21.85 -2.34
C ARG A 295 -10.44 -20.56 -1.66
N THR A 296 -9.49 -19.72 -1.24
CA THR A 296 -9.81 -18.46 -0.56
C THR A 296 -10.57 -17.50 -1.46
N LEU A 297 -10.19 -17.38 -2.73
CA LEU A 297 -10.89 -16.54 -3.72
C LEU A 297 -12.30 -17.04 -4.03
N ALA A 298 -12.49 -18.36 -4.17
CA ALA A 298 -13.81 -18.95 -4.36
C ALA A 298 -14.73 -18.65 -3.16
N CYS A 299 -14.24 -18.86 -1.93
CA CYS A 299 -14.98 -18.56 -0.71
C CYS A 299 -15.29 -17.06 -0.57
N TRP A 300 -14.33 -16.18 -0.92
CA TRP A 300 -14.52 -14.73 -0.88
C TRP A 300 -15.66 -14.28 -1.80
N ALA A 301 -15.66 -14.75 -3.04
CA ALA A 301 -16.67 -14.40 -4.03
C ALA A 301 -18.04 -15.03 -3.74
N GLU A 302 -18.10 -16.21 -3.11
CA GLU A 302 -19.36 -16.80 -2.65
C GLU A 302 -20.02 -15.99 -1.54
N ASN A 303 -19.23 -15.34 -0.68
CA ASN A 303 -19.70 -14.52 0.44
C ASN A 303 -19.90 -13.03 0.08
N SER A 304 -19.55 -12.63 -1.15
CA SER A 304 -19.68 -11.24 -1.62
C SER A 304 -20.80 -11.09 -2.63
N ASN A 305 -21.56 -10.00 -2.49
CA ASN A 305 -22.56 -9.57 -3.47
C ASN A 305 -21.99 -8.58 -4.50
N ASP A 306 -20.71 -8.20 -4.37
CA ASP A 306 -20.04 -7.27 -5.28
C ASP A 306 -19.61 -7.99 -6.57
N PRO A 307 -20.09 -7.56 -7.76
CA PRO A 307 -19.67 -8.10 -9.05
C PRO A 307 -18.17 -7.99 -9.27
N THR A 308 -17.54 -6.91 -8.82
CA THR A 308 -16.09 -6.65 -8.95
C THR A 308 -15.29 -7.75 -8.27
N VAL A 309 -15.70 -8.17 -7.07
CA VAL A 309 -15.09 -9.28 -6.34
C VAL A 309 -15.18 -10.58 -7.14
N THR A 310 -16.34 -10.84 -7.74
CA THR A 310 -16.56 -12.04 -8.56
C THR A 310 -15.64 -12.04 -9.80
N MET A 311 -15.52 -10.88 -10.48
CA MET A 311 -14.70 -10.71 -11.67
C MET A 311 -13.20 -10.83 -11.36
N MET A 312 -12.72 -10.17 -10.30
CA MET A 312 -11.31 -10.24 -9.88
C MET A 312 -10.91 -11.64 -9.44
N ALA A 313 -11.72 -12.28 -8.59
CA ALA A 313 -11.47 -13.64 -8.13
C ALA A 313 -11.45 -14.63 -9.30
N SER A 314 -12.42 -14.52 -10.23
CA SER A 314 -12.50 -15.39 -11.40
C SER A 314 -11.32 -15.20 -12.35
N SER A 315 -10.84 -13.97 -12.52
CA SER A 315 -9.70 -13.64 -13.38
C SER A 315 -8.41 -14.26 -12.85
N ILE A 316 -8.12 -14.09 -11.56
CA ILE A 316 -6.95 -14.71 -10.91
C ILE A 316 -7.05 -16.24 -10.96
N CYS A 317 -8.22 -16.81 -10.61
CA CYS A 317 -8.44 -18.24 -10.70
C CYS A 317 -8.21 -18.77 -12.12
N SER A 318 -8.74 -18.09 -13.14
CA SER A 318 -8.57 -18.50 -14.54
C SER A 318 -7.10 -18.54 -14.97
N LEU A 319 -6.29 -17.56 -14.54
CA LEU A 319 -4.86 -17.53 -14.84
C LEU A 319 -4.08 -18.64 -14.14
N ILE A 320 -4.46 -19.00 -12.90
CA ILE A 320 -3.83 -20.10 -12.16
C ILE A 320 -4.23 -21.47 -12.74
N LEU A 321 -5.52 -21.67 -13.05
CA LEU A 321 -6.07 -22.92 -13.57
C LEU A 321 -5.43 -23.31 -14.92
N ASP A 322 -5.03 -22.33 -15.72
CA ASP A 322 -4.26 -22.51 -16.97
C ASP A 322 -2.92 -23.25 -16.77
N HIS A 323 -2.49 -23.47 -15.52
CA HIS A 323 -1.24 -24.15 -15.15
C HIS A 323 -1.44 -25.39 -14.29
N SER A 324 -2.68 -25.84 -14.14
CA SER A 324 -3.05 -26.97 -13.28
C SER A 324 -3.99 -27.93 -14.02
N SER A 325 -4.42 -28.98 -13.34
CA SER A 325 -5.49 -29.86 -13.78
C SER A 325 -6.38 -30.24 -12.61
N GLU A 326 -7.57 -30.76 -12.89
CA GLU A 326 -8.49 -31.23 -11.85
C GLU A 326 -7.87 -32.32 -10.98
N GLU A 327 -7.17 -33.28 -11.59
CA GLU A 327 -6.48 -34.34 -10.85
C GLU A 327 -5.36 -33.78 -9.99
N ALA A 328 -4.62 -32.78 -10.49
CA ALA A 328 -3.55 -32.14 -9.74
C ALA A 328 -4.12 -31.43 -8.50
N LEU A 329 -5.20 -30.66 -8.64
CA LEU A 329 -5.84 -29.97 -7.51
C LEU A 329 -6.39 -30.95 -6.48
N LEU A 330 -7.13 -31.98 -6.90
CA LEU A 330 -7.67 -33.00 -6.00
C LEU A 330 -6.58 -33.86 -5.33
N GLY A 331 -5.36 -33.85 -5.87
CA GLY A 331 -4.18 -34.46 -5.24
C GLY A 331 -3.64 -33.69 -4.03
N TYR A 332 -4.02 -32.43 -3.80
CA TYR A 332 -3.57 -31.67 -2.62
C TYR A 332 -4.37 -32.05 -1.37
N PRO A 333 -3.72 -32.33 -0.23
CA PRO A 333 -4.39 -32.80 0.99
C PRO A 333 -5.50 -31.89 1.52
N ASN A 334 -5.42 -30.59 1.22
CA ASN A 334 -6.31 -29.55 1.75
C ASN A 334 -7.28 -28.99 0.70
N PHE A 335 -7.43 -29.67 -0.44
CA PHE A 335 -8.33 -29.28 -1.52
C PHE A 335 -9.29 -30.44 -1.81
N ASN A 336 -10.58 -30.20 -1.65
CA ASN A 336 -11.63 -31.23 -1.76
C ASN A 336 -12.68 -30.89 -2.84
N HIS A 337 -13.62 -31.81 -3.07
CA HIS A 337 -14.69 -31.60 -4.05
C HIS A 337 -15.61 -30.41 -3.73
N SER A 338 -15.77 -30.02 -2.47
CA SER A 338 -16.51 -28.81 -2.10
C SER A 338 -15.76 -27.56 -2.56
N ASP A 339 -14.44 -27.52 -2.41
CA ASP A 339 -13.61 -26.41 -2.90
C ASP A 339 -13.68 -26.31 -4.43
N LEU A 340 -13.62 -27.46 -5.13
CA LEU A 340 -13.81 -27.54 -6.58
C LEU A 340 -15.20 -27.06 -7.02
N HIS A 341 -16.24 -27.40 -6.25
CA HIS A 341 -17.60 -26.93 -6.52
C HIS A 341 -17.75 -25.42 -6.31
N SER A 342 -17.17 -24.84 -5.26
CA SER A 342 -17.15 -23.39 -5.05
C SER A 342 -16.42 -22.66 -6.18
N LEU A 343 -15.29 -23.19 -6.66
CA LEU A 343 -14.60 -22.67 -7.85
C LEU A 343 -15.47 -22.78 -9.11
N CYS A 344 -16.16 -23.90 -9.29
CA CYS A 344 -17.06 -24.09 -10.41
C CYS A 344 -18.18 -23.03 -10.40
N ARG A 345 -18.81 -22.80 -9.25
CA ARG A 345 -19.86 -21.77 -9.09
C ARG A 345 -19.34 -20.37 -9.37
N LEU A 346 -18.12 -20.06 -8.92
CA LEU A 346 -17.46 -18.79 -9.22
C LEU A 346 -17.31 -18.57 -10.74
N ILE A 347 -16.82 -19.58 -11.47
CA ILE A 347 -16.64 -19.52 -12.93
C ILE A 347 -17.99 -19.43 -13.66
N VAL A 348 -19.00 -20.19 -13.24
CA VAL A 348 -20.35 -20.08 -13.83
C VAL A 348 -20.91 -18.68 -13.61
N LYS A 349 -20.85 -18.16 -12.38
CA LYS A 349 -21.38 -16.83 -12.02
C LYS A 349 -20.72 -15.73 -12.85
N SER A 350 -19.40 -15.77 -13.03
CA SER A 350 -18.67 -14.76 -13.81
C SER A 350 -18.92 -14.83 -15.31
N LEU A 351 -19.13 -16.02 -15.88
CA LEU A 351 -19.50 -16.19 -17.29
C LEU A 351 -20.97 -15.81 -17.56
N ALA A 352 -21.86 -16.02 -16.58
CA ALA A 352 -23.28 -15.65 -16.67
C ALA A 352 -23.50 -14.11 -16.68
N SER A 353 -22.62 -13.35 -16.02
CA SER A 353 -22.67 -11.88 -15.99
C SER A 353 -22.54 -11.20 -17.36
N ASN A 354 -22.31 -11.95 -18.45
CA ASN A 354 -22.38 -11.47 -19.82
C ASN A 354 -23.78 -10.99 -20.28
N GLU A 355 -24.87 -11.41 -19.61
CA GLU A 355 -26.24 -11.22 -20.14
C GLU A 355 -27.02 -10.02 -19.57
N MET A 356 -26.55 -9.38 -18.48
CA MET A 356 -27.23 -8.23 -17.86
C MET A 356 -26.20 -7.18 -17.42
N ASP A 357 -26.49 -5.91 -17.74
CA ASP A 357 -25.75 -4.69 -17.37
C ASP A 357 -24.65 -4.22 -18.35
N MET A 358 -25.09 -3.75 -19.53
CA MET A 358 -24.31 -2.82 -20.36
C MET A 358 -24.75 -1.38 -20.06
N VAL A 359 -24.19 -0.76 -19.01
CA VAL A 359 -24.25 0.70 -18.78
C VAL A 359 -22.85 1.20 -18.36
N ASP A 360 -22.18 1.88 -19.31
CA ASP A 360 -21.11 2.89 -19.23
C ASP A 360 -19.85 2.76 -18.32
N GLU A 361 -19.68 1.75 -17.46
CA GLU A 361 -18.40 1.47 -16.75
C GLU A 361 -17.48 0.45 -17.50
N ALA A 362 -17.86 0.12 -18.73
CA ALA A 362 -17.49 -1.08 -19.48
C ALA A 362 -16.13 -1.05 -20.21
N ARG A 363 -15.00 -0.77 -19.54
CA ARG A 363 -13.67 -1.08 -20.14
C ARG A 363 -12.79 -1.97 -19.28
N ALA A 364 -12.65 -1.67 -17.99
CA ALA A 364 -11.89 -2.52 -17.08
C ALA A 364 -12.55 -3.90 -16.94
N ASP A 365 -13.88 -3.95 -16.85
CA ASP A 365 -14.63 -5.20 -16.79
C ASP A 365 -14.54 -6.01 -18.09
N LEU A 366 -14.38 -5.35 -19.25
CA LEU A 366 -14.18 -6.06 -20.52
C LEU A 366 -12.84 -6.81 -20.55
N ASP A 367 -11.77 -6.21 -20.01
CA ASP A 367 -10.46 -6.86 -19.93
C ASP A 367 -10.51 -8.08 -18.98
N LEU A 368 -11.21 -7.97 -17.85
CA LEU A 368 -11.42 -9.10 -16.91
C LEU A 368 -12.27 -10.21 -17.54
N GLN A 369 -13.34 -9.86 -18.25
CA GLN A 369 -14.17 -10.81 -18.99
C GLN A 369 -13.38 -11.55 -20.07
N GLU A 370 -12.51 -10.84 -20.81
CA GLU A 370 -11.64 -11.46 -21.81
C GLU A 370 -10.66 -12.45 -21.17
N ILE A 371 -10.08 -12.11 -20.02
CA ILE A 371 -9.20 -13.01 -19.26
C ILE A 371 -9.94 -14.30 -18.86
N ILE A 372 -11.17 -14.18 -18.34
CA ILE A 372 -11.97 -15.31 -17.87
C ILE A 372 -12.41 -16.19 -19.04
N SER A 373 -13.04 -15.60 -20.05
CA SER A 373 -13.56 -16.34 -21.22
C SER A 373 -12.44 -17.03 -22.00
N SER A 374 -11.39 -16.29 -22.36
CA SER A 374 -10.23 -16.86 -23.05
C SER A 374 -9.50 -17.88 -22.19
N GLY A 375 -9.42 -17.65 -20.87
CA GLY A 375 -8.89 -18.59 -19.91
C GLY A 375 -9.67 -19.91 -19.93
N PHE A 376 -10.99 -19.84 -19.76
CA PHE A 376 -11.86 -21.01 -19.77
C PHE A 376 -11.70 -21.84 -21.04
N SER A 377 -11.63 -21.20 -22.22
CA SER A 377 -11.36 -21.92 -23.47
C SER A 377 -10.02 -22.65 -23.47
N ARG A 378 -8.98 -22.08 -22.84
CA ARG A 378 -7.65 -22.72 -22.74
C ARG A 378 -7.62 -23.89 -21.78
N TRP A 379 -8.19 -23.77 -20.57
CA TRP A 379 -8.00 -24.78 -19.51
C TRP A 379 -9.19 -25.70 -19.25
N SER A 380 -10.40 -25.41 -19.73
CA SER A 380 -11.62 -26.18 -19.40
C SER A 380 -11.50 -27.69 -19.69
N HIS A 381 -10.74 -28.07 -20.72
CA HIS A 381 -10.51 -29.48 -21.06
C HIS A 381 -9.72 -30.25 -19.99
N CYS A 382 -8.92 -29.56 -19.17
CA CYS A 382 -8.20 -30.11 -18.01
C CYS A 382 -9.07 -30.18 -16.74
N PHE A 383 -10.31 -29.66 -16.79
CA PHE A 383 -11.25 -29.61 -15.67
C PHE A 383 -12.64 -30.11 -16.07
N PRO A 384 -12.81 -31.43 -16.29
CA PRO A 384 -14.06 -32.03 -16.77
C PRO A 384 -15.29 -31.68 -15.93
N TYR A 385 -15.15 -31.60 -14.60
CA TYR A 385 -16.27 -31.28 -13.70
C TYR A 385 -16.77 -29.85 -13.91
N ILE A 386 -15.84 -28.89 -13.99
CA ILE A 386 -16.16 -27.48 -14.21
C ILE A 386 -16.78 -27.30 -15.60
N LYS A 387 -16.13 -27.85 -16.64
CA LYS A 387 -16.60 -27.78 -18.01
C LYS A 387 -18.03 -28.30 -18.16
N GLY A 388 -18.31 -29.51 -17.68
CA GLY A 388 -19.62 -30.13 -17.82
C GLY A 388 -20.73 -29.43 -17.04
N THR A 389 -20.39 -28.68 -15.98
CA THR A 389 -21.36 -27.87 -15.22
C THR A 389 -21.64 -26.57 -15.95
N VAL A 390 -20.61 -25.88 -16.43
CA VAL A 390 -20.75 -24.64 -17.20
C VAL A 390 -21.58 -24.86 -18.48
N GLU A 391 -21.30 -25.93 -19.24
CA GLU A 391 -22.08 -26.30 -20.45
C GLU A 391 -23.56 -26.60 -20.13
N ARG A 392 -23.86 -27.08 -18.92
CA ARG A 392 -25.23 -27.39 -18.49
C ARG A 392 -25.99 -26.14 -18.05
N GLU A 393 -25.32 -25.23 -17.34
CA GLU A 393 -25.97 -24.05 -16.74
C GLU A 393 -26.09 -22.86 -17.71
N LEU A 394 -25.13 -22.69 -18.62
CA LEU A 394 -25.12 -21.57 -19.58
C LEU A 394 -25.53 -21.98 -21.01
N GLY A 395 -25.73 -23.28 -21.25
CA GLY A 395 -26.06 -23.80 -22.58
C GLY A 395 -24.91 -23.72 -23.58
N TYR A 396 -25.09 -24.32 -24.78
CA TYR A 396 -24.09 -24.43 -25.85
C TYR A 396 -23.65 -23.09 -26.50
N HIS A 397 -23.93 -21.95 -25.87
CA HIS A 397 -23.54 -20.63 -26.37
C HIS A 397 -22.39 -20.06 -25.54
N MET A 398 -21.22 -20.68 -25.71
CA MET A 398 -19.92 -20.07 -25.45
C MET A 398 -18.99 -20.36 -26.60
#